data_AF-A0A6A1Q018-F1
#
_entry.id   AF-A0A6A1Q018-F1
#
_cell.length_a   1.000
_cell.length_b   1.000
_cell.length_c   1.000
_cell.angle_alpha   90.00
_cell.angle_beta   90.00
_cell.angle_gamma   90.00
#
_symmetry.space_group_name_H-M   'P 1'
#
loop_
_entity.id
_entity.type
_entity.pdbx_description
1 polymer ?
#
loop_
_entity_poly.entity_id
_entity_poly.type
_entity_poly.pdbx_seq_one_letter_code
_entity_poly.pdbx_strand_id
1 'polypeptide(L)'
;MGPGLGTQQNHKLVNCFCCLTADVISTVEFSHSGDLLATGDKGGRVVIFQREQEVPILKPMDLMVEASPRRIFANAHTYHINSISVNSDHETYLSADDLRINLWHLEITDRSFSILHQIDIATFL
;
A
#
# COMPACT_ATOMS: atom_id res chain seq x y z
N MET A 1 38.43 -10.62 -32.59
CA MET A 1 38.85 -10.25 -31.22
C MET A 1 38.24 -8.89 -30.93
N GLY A 2 37.09 -8.86 -30.24
CA GLY A 2 36.38 -7.61 -29.92
C GLY A 2 36.78 -7.08 -28.55
N PRO A 3 36.66 -5.78 -28.28
CA PRO A 3 36.60 -5.26 -26.92
C PRO A 3 35.14 -5.30 -26.43
N GLY A 4 34.98 -5.80 -25.20
CA GLY A 4 33.70 -6.21 -24.63
C GLY A 4 32.78 -5.08 -24.16
N LEU A 5 31.52 -5.50 -23.93
CA LEU A 5 30.49 -4.76 -23.23
C LEU A 5 31.02 -4.13 -21.93
N GLY A 6 31.04 -2.81 -21.87
CA GLY A 6 31.03 -2.06 -20.62
C GLY A 6 29.59 -1.92 -20.15
N THR A 7 29.14 -2.82 -19.29
CA THR A 7 27.89 -2.66 -18.53
C THR A 7 28.05 -1.48 -17.57
N GLN A 8 27.41 -0.35 -17.89
CA GLN A 8 27.21 0.74 -16.93
C GLN A 8 26.43 0.18 -15.74
N GLN A 9 27.10 0.12 -14.58
CA GLN A 9 26.58 -0.54 -13.39
C GLN A 9 25.39 0.22 -12.81
N ASN A 10 24.42 -0.59 -12.39
CA ASN A 10 23.12 -0.26 -11.83
C ASN A 10 23.22 0.65 -10.60
N HIS A 11 23.22 1.96 -10.79
CA HIS A 11 22.65 2.86 -9.79
C HIS A 11 21.12 2.77 -9.88
N LYS A 12 20.55 1.59 -9.58
CA LYS A 12 19.17 1.49 -9.12
C LYS A 12 19.14 2.06 -7.72
N LEU A 13 19.21 3.39 -7.62
CA LEU A 13 18.45 4.09 -6.61
C LEU A 13 17.02 3.63 -6.85
N VAL A 14 16.56 2.68 -6.04
CA VAL A 14 15.18 2.20 -6.03
C VAL A 14 14.34 3.37 -5.53
N ASN A 15 14.09 4.30 -6.46
CA ASN A 15 13.05 5.28 -6.33
C ASN A 15 11.76 4.48 -6.21
N CYS A 16 11.23 4.41 -4.98
CA CYS A 16 9.84 4.10 -4.72
C CYS A 16 9.01 5.24 -5.33
N PHE A 17 8.92 5.26 -6.67
CA PHE A 17 8.34 6.33 -7.48
C PHE A 17 6.80 6.34 -7.40
N CYS A 18 6.20 5.52 -6.54
CA CYS A 18 4.78 5.60 -6.21
C CYS A 18 4.47 6.65 -5.13
N CYS A 19 5.46 7.06 -4.32
CA CYS A 19 5.26 8.07 -3.27
C CYS A 19 5.25 9.52 -3.79
N LEU A 20 4.95 9.76 -5.08
CA LEU A 20 5.21 11.02 -5.80
C LEU A 20 4.53 12.30 -5.23
N THR A 21 3.74 12.21 -4.17
CA THR A 21 3.55 13.33 -3.23
C THR A 21 3.68 12.76 -1.83
N ALA A 22 4.84 12.84 -1.16
CA ALA A 22 5.02 12.18 0.13
C ALA A 22 4.08 12.80 1.19
N ASP A 23 2.92 12.19 1.40
CA ASP A 23 2.02 12.52 2.51
C ASP A 23 2.46 11.74 3.74
N VAL A 24 2.24 12.32 4.92
CA VAL A 24 2.62 11.71 6.19
C VAL A 24 1.81 10.43 6.38
N ILE A 25 2.51 9.29 6.52
CA ILE A 25 1.88 8.02 6.89
C ILE A 25 1.18 8.20 8.23
N SER A 26 -0.09 7.84 8.27
CA SER A 26 -0.96 8.01 9.43
C SER A 26 -1.33 6.68 10.07
N THR A 27 -1.34 5.59 9.30
CA THR A 27 -1.67 4.26 9.79
C THR A 27 -0.96 3.16 9.01
N VAL A 28 -0.68 2.03 9.66
CA VAL A 28 -0.05 0.85 9.07
C VAL A 28 -0.63 -0.42 9.69
N GLU A 29 -0.77 -1.48 8.92
CA GLU A 29 -1.26 -2.77 9.41
C GLU A 29 -0.69 -3.95 8.61
N PHE A 30 -0.34 -5.03 9.29
CA PHE A 30 0.14 -6.27 8.67
C PHE A 30 -1.00 -7.25 8.50
N SER A 31 -1.04 -7.95 7.37
CA SER A 31 -1.92 -9.12 7.27
C SER A 31 -1.55 -10.18 8.31
N HIS A 32 -2.50 -11.04 8.65
CA HIS A 32 -2.30 -12.10 9.64
C HIS A 32 -1.10 -13.03 9.32
N SER A 33 -0.82 -13.26 8.03
CA SER A 33 0.33 -14.07 7.60
C SER A 33 1.66 -13.30 7.57
N GLY A 34 1.61 -11.96 7.63
CA GLY A 34 2.78 -11.09 7.49
C GLY A 34 3.31 -10.95 6.06
N ASP A 35 2.58 -11.45 5.06
CA ASP A 35 2.98 -11.34 3.65
C ASP A 35 2.62 -9.99 3.02
N LEU A 36 1.68 -9.26 3.63
CA LEU A 36 1.25 -7.94 3.19
C LEU A 36 1.46 -6.91 4.31
N LEU A 37 1.87 -5.71 3.90
CA LEU A 37 1.86 -4.51 4.73
C LEU A 37 0.98 -3.46 4.06
N ALA A 38 -0.09 -3.06 4.72
CA ALA A 38 -0.95 -1.97 4.31
C ALA A 38 -0.51 -0.67 4.98
N THR A 39 -0.50 0.43 4.25
CA THR A 39 -0.22 1.77 4.78
C THR A 39 -1.25 2.77 4.29
N GLY A 40 -1.73 3.63 5.18
CA GLY A 40 -2.58 4.77 4.87
C GLY A 40 -1.85 6.08 5.17
N ASP A 41 -2.12 7.11 4.37
CA ASP A 41 -1.55 8.44 4.58
C ASP A 41 -2.61 9.52 4.81
N LYS A 42 -2.13 10.71 5.22
CA LYS A 42 -2.96 11.91 5.35
C LYS A 42 -3.51 12.40 4.00
N GLY A 43 -2.95 11.99 2.87
CA GLY A 43 -3.45 12.31 1.54
C GLY A 43 -4.69 11.49 1.15
N GLY A 44 -5.13 10.56 2.01
CA GLY A 44 -6.26 9.70 1.70
C GLY A 44 -5.89 8.50 0.83
N ARG A 45 -4.62 8.17 0.67
CA ARG A 45 -4.16 7.04 -0.17
C ARG A 45 -3.86 5.81 0.68
N VAL A 46 -4.15 4.65 0.11
CA VAL A 46 -3.73 3.36 0.65
C VAL A 46 -2.69 2.73 -0.27
N VAL A 47 -1.61 2.20 0.30
CA VAL A 47 -0.58 1.44 -0.41
C VAL A 47 -0.44 0.07 0.24
N ILE A 48 -0.43 -0.98 -0.58
CA ILE A 48 -0.24 -2.36 -0.12
C ILE A 48 1.08 -2.88 -0.67
N PHE A 49 1.99 -3.25 0.22
CA PHE A 49 3.30 -3.84 -0.09
C PHE A 49 3.23 -5.36 0.03
N GLN A 50 3.89 -6.09 -0.89
CA GLN A 50 4.17 -7.50 -0.68
C GLN A 50 5.54 -7.66 -0.07
N ARG A 51 5.66 -8.63 0.83
CA ARG A 51 6.95 -9.24 1.09
C ARG A 51 7.34 -10.12 -0.09
N GLU A 52 8.49 -9.86 -0.71
CA GLU A 52 9.11 -10.83 -1.61
C GLU A 52 9.68 -11.99 -0.77
N GLN A 53 9.28 -13.22 -1.10
CA GLN A 53 9.76 -14.45 -0.43
C GLN A 53 11.02 -15.02 -1.07
N GLU A 54 11.51 -14.45 -2.17
CA GLU A 54 12.79 -14.85 -2.73
C GLU A 54 13.91 -14.26 -1.88
N VAL A 55 14.51 -15.09 -1.03
CA VAL A 55 15.86 -14.83 -0.56
C VAL A 55 16.74 -14.99 -1.80
N PRO A 56 17.32 -13.91 -2.36
CA PRO A 56 18.25 -14.09 -3.46
C PRO A 56 19.36 -15.00 -2.95
N ILE A 57 19.77 -16.00 -3.72
CA ILE A 57 20.93 -16.82 -3.37
C ILE A 57 22.11 -15.85 -3.29
N LEU A 58 22.47 -15.45 -2.07
CA LEU A 58 23.41 -14.37 -1.81
C LEU A 58 24.79 -14.78 -2.31
N LYS A 59 25.29 -14.10 -3.34
CA LYS A 59 26.70 -13.71 -3.29
C LYS A 59 26.82 -12.75 -2.09
N PRO A 60 27.93 -12.75 -1.32
CA PRO A 60 28.06 -11.87 -0.17
C PRO A 60 27.87 -10.41 -0.60
N MET A 61 26.68 -9.90 -0.32
CA MET A 61 26.21 -8.54 -0.56
C MET A 61 25.47 -8.17 0.73
N ASP A 62 25.65 -6.93 1.18
CA ASP A 62 25.04 -6.45 2.42
C ASP A 62 23.52 -6.72 2.42
N LEU A 63 22.97 -7.17 3.56
CA LEU A 63 21.55 -7.48 3.73
C LEU A 63 20.69 -6.29 3.24
N MET A 64 20.05 -6.43 2.08
CA MET A 64 19.06 -5.48 1.57
C MET A 64 17.71 -6.19 1.47
N VAL A 65 16.71 -5.71 2.20
CA VAL A 65 15.32 -6.14 2.07
C VAL A 65 14.62 -5.17 1.14
N GLU A 66 14.19 -5.65 -0.02
CA GLU A 66 13.40 -4.88 -0.99
C GLU A 66 11.92 -5.23 -0.81
N ALA A 67 11.07 -4.22 -0.61
CA ALA A 67 9.62 -4.37 -0.59
C ALA A 67 9.04 -3.59 -1.77
N SER A 68 8.47 -4.31 -2.74
CA SER A 68 7.83 -3.70 -3.89
C SER A 68 6.35 -3.38 -3.57
N PRO A 69 5.86 -2.15 -3.85
CA PRO A 69 4.45 -1.83 -3.70
C PRO A 69 3.64 -2.67 -4.70
N ARG A 70 2.72 -3.52 -4.22
CA ARG A 70 1.84 -4.29 -5.11
C ARG A 70 0.75 -3.44 -5.71
N ARG A 71 0.14 -2.59 -4.88
CA ARG A 71 -1.10 -1.89 -5.20
C ARG A 71 -1.11 -0.51 -4.56
N ILE A 72 -1.67 0.44 -5.30
CA ILE A 72 -1.81 1.83 -4.88
C ILE A 72 -3.27 2.21 -5.13
N PHE A 73 -3.96 2.58 -4.06
CA PHE A 73 -5.33 3.04 -4.08
C PHE A 73 -5.29 4.55 -3.88
N ALA A 74 -5.11 5.27 -4.98
CA ALA A 74 -5.07 6.73 -4.96
C ALA A 74 -6.44 7.27 -4.56
N ASN A 75 -6.47 8.18 -3.58
CA ASN A 75 -7.69 8.85 -3.09
C ASN A 75 -8.77 7.88 -2.57
N ALA A 76 -8.37 6.80 -1.90
CA ALA A 76 -9.28 5.93 -1.16
C ALA A 76 -10.18 6.74 -0.20
N HIS A 77 -9.62 7.77 0.42
CA HIS A 77 -10.28 8.73 1.29
C HIS A 77 -10.15 10.17 0.75
N THR A 78 -11.16 11.02 1.01
CA THR A 78 -11.09 12.47 0.71
C THR A 78 -10.36 13.20 1.84
N TYR A 79 -10.33 12.59 3.02
CA TYR A 79 -9.70 13.09 4.24
C TYR A 79 -8.59 12.15 4.72
N HIS A 80 -7.99 12.50 5.85
CA HIS A 80 -6.91 11.72 6.45
C HIS A 80 -7.39 10.33 6.85
N ILE A 81 -6.67 9.30 6.39
CA ILE A 81 -6.93 7.95 6.87
C ILE A 81 -6.44 7.87 8.31
N ASN A 82 -7.31 7.50 9.23
CA ASN A 82 -6.95 7.33 10.64
C ASN A 82 -6.79 5.85 11.02
N SER A 83 -7.39 4.93 10.24
CA SER A 83 -7.39 3.50 10.53
C SER A 83 -7.44 2.65 9.25
N ILE A 84 -6.76 1.49 9.29
CA ILE A 84 -6.79 0.44 8.28
C ILE A 84 -6.82 -0.91 9.00
N SER A 85 -7.51 -1.89 8.42
CA SER A 85 -7.54 -3.26 8.92
C SER A 85 -7.67 -4.24 7.75
N VAL A 86 -6.71 -5.15 7.57
CA VAL A 86 -6.76 -6.21 6.56
C VAL A 86 -7.59 -7.38 7.09
N ASN A 87 -8.51 -7.87 6.25
CA ASN A 87 -9.33 -9.02 6.62
C ASN A 87 -8.52 -10.32 6.49
N SER A 88 -8.87 -11.33 7.30
CA SER A 88 -8.23 -12.64 7.28
C SER A 88 -8.60 -13.50 6.06
N ASP A 89 -9.56 -13.04 5.24
CA ASP A 89 -9.94 -13.71 3.98
C ASP A 89 -8.86 -13.59 2.88
N HIS A 90 -7.80 -12.81 3.12
CA HIS A 90 -6.73 -12.53 2.16
C HIS A 90 -7.22 -11.83 0.87
N GLU A 91 -8.43 -11.30 0.87
CA GLU A 91 -9.09 -10.72 -0.29
C GLU A 91 -9.56 -9.30 -0.03
N THR A 92 -9.89 -8.93 1.21
CA THR A 92 -10.48 -7.63 1.52
C THR A 92 -9.76 -6.88 2.64
N TYR A 93 -9.98 -5.58 2.71
CA TYR A 93 -9.53 -4.74 3.82
C TYR A 93 -10.47 -3.55 4.04
N LEU A 94 -10.47 -3.02 5.25
CA LEU A 94 -11.18 -1.82 5.65
C LEU A 94 -10.22 -0.63 5.74
N SER A 95 -10.70 0.54 5.37
CA SER A 95 -10.05 1.82 5.67
C SER A 95 -11.07 2.84 6.16
N ALA A 96 -10.65 3.71 7.06
CA ALA A 96 -11.51 4.74 7.64
C ALA A 96 -10.84 6.11 7.67
N ASP A 97 -11.65 7.14 7.43
CA ASP A 97 -11.36 8.53 7.79
C ASP A 97 -12.39 9.01 8.83
N ASP A 98 -12.42 10.30 9.12
CA ASP A 98 -13.32 10.86 10.13
C ASP A 98 -14.81 10.78 9.76
N LEU A 99 -15.15 10.58 8.48
CA LEU A 99 -16.52 10.66 7.96
C LEU A 99 -17.03 9.35 7.33
N ARG A 100 -16.12 8.47 6.90
CA ARG A 100 -16.49 7.25 6.18
C ARG A 100 -15.62 6.05 6.53
N ILE A 101 -16.26 4.89 6.43
CA ILE A 101 -15.59 3.58 6.43
C ILE A 101 -15.82 2.92 5.07
N ASN A 102 -14.74 2.51 4.42
CA ASN A 102 -14.75 1.84 3.13
C ASN A 102 -14.23 0.41 3.27
N LEU A 103 -14.90 -0.53 2.59
CA LEU A 103 -14.46 -1.89 2.35
C LEU A 103 -13.93 -2.02 0.93
N TRP A 104 -12.75 -2.57 0.81
CA TRP A 104 -12.00 -2.71 -0.43
C TRP A 104 -11.69 -4.16 -0.71
N HIS A 105 -11.52 -4.48 -1.98
CA HIS A 105 -10.96 -5.75 -2.42
C HIS A 105 -9.50 -5.52 -2.84
N LEU A 106 -8.58 -6.39 -2.44
CA LEU A 106 -7.14 -6.23 -2.63
C LEU A 106 -6.72 -6.20 -4.11
N GLU A 107 -7.53 -6.81 -4.99
CA GLU A 107 -7.27 -6.82 -6.44
C GLU A 107 -7.93 -5.68 -7.20
N ILE A 108 -8.94 -5.02 -6.63
CA ILE A 108 -9.74 -3.99 -7.30
C ILE A 108 -9.44 -2.63 -6.67
N THR A 109 -8.64 -1.81 -7.35
CA THR A 109 -8.14 -0.54 -6.79
C THR A 109 -9.04 0.66 -7.03
N ASP A 110 -10.03 0.55 -7.92
CA ASP A 110 -10.87 1.65 -8.39
C ASP A 110 -12.26 1.68 -7.76
N ARG A 111 -12.61 0.68 -6.94
CA ARG A 111 -13.94 0.53 -6.34
C ARG A 111 -13.87 0.12 -4.88
N SER A 112 -14.74 0.72 -4.08
CA SER A 112 -14.96 0.39 -2.66
C SER A 112 -16.44 0.42 -2.32
N PHE A 113 -16.81 -0.32 -1.28
CA PHE A 113 -18.13 -0.25 -0.66
C PHE A 113 -18.06 0.62 0.59
N SER A 114 -18.75 1.76 0.61
CA SER A 114 -18.83 2.60 1.82
C SER A 114 -19.89 2.04 2.77
N ILE A 115 -19.44 1.58 3.94
CA ILE A 115 -20.29 0.93 4.96
C ILE A 115 -20.99 1.98 5.83
N LEU A 116 -20.26 3.02 6.22
CA LEU A 116 -20.81 4.17 6.92
C LEU A 116 -20.53 5.39 6.05
N HIS A 117 -21.54 5.87 5.34
CA HIS A 117 -21.63 7.29 5.04
C HIS A 117 -22.40 7.89 6.21
N GLN A 118 -21.93 9.01 6.76
CA GLN A 118 -22.61 9.80 7.77
C GLN A 118 -24.13 9.57 7.69
N ILE A 119 -24.70 9.00 8.75
CA ILE A 119 -26.15 8.95 8.92
C ILE A 119 -26.60 10.39 8.74
N ASP A 120 -27.19 10.71 7.60
CA ASP A 120 -27.89 11.97 7.43
C ASP A 120 -28.96 11.94 8.53
N ILE A 121 -28.72 12.68 9.61
CA ILE A 121 -29.70 12.89 10.68
C ILE A 121 -30.98 13.49 10.08
N ALA A 122 -30.90 14.06 8.86
CA ALA A 122 -32.02 14.51 8.06
C ALA A 122 -32.89 13.38 7.44
N THR A 123 -32.51 12.11 7.51
CA THR A 123 -33.35 10.98 7.02
C THR A 123 -34.22 10.37 8.13
N PHE A 124 -34.03 10.77 9.38
CA PHE A 124 -34.83 10.33 10.53
C PHE A 124 -35.63 11.48 11.20
N LEU A 125 -35.74 12.63 10.53
CA LEU A 125 -36.56 13.77 10.96
C LEU A 125 -37.60 14.16 9.91
#